data_AF-A0A5N5JTR8-F1
#
_entry.id   AF-A0A5N5JTR8-F1
#
_cell.length_a   1.000
_cell.length_b   1.000
_cell.length_c   1.000
_cell.angle_alpha   90.00
_cell.angle_beta   90.00
_cell.angle_gamma   90.00
#
_symmetry.space_group_name_H-M   'P 1'
#
loop_
_entity.id
_entity.type
_entity.pdbx_description
1 polymer ?
#
loop_
_entity_poly.entity_id
_entity_poly.type
_entity_poly.pdbx_seq_one_letter_code
_entity_poly.pdbx_strand_id
1 'polypeptide(L)'
;MRALSSLLAVALGILTLVHAQDIPFSFNGAFNDASASSADANSGGSVTVNGYTITVPKNMQVAFPAAFIGWRDFVDHKGSFIGYQMDVIGNIVSGTPLAAQISIAQFELTAGTGYIDSVNDDGRIVLRGGPTLRINDPNAVYSVGYTGQPFFTADDANPSITSFSGFPMCVPRNASDPLCPQSNRPVIAGGSKQGAVRAPDPLVMAPLTSGDYVEYSAFVAGNGEHIVYNLVATNIQLTTSGVPTYIRMEDAIIGVWTSNQNTQEVAQTRFIGMTSDNAVSGLKIYAIDIDPCTGETTDREIGGAPLIDGAARNKFEYRAKPVQASTYTREYRIVAGTGTKLTKNGILAGQYVMPVSEWIQPEATTPGLAPFANDFSGFSHLTKGLGYDDDGVLWGPLSPFPQSGVSVFSGACAPKAVSSSSSSVASATATGLAESESASATPTTSSVPTTLSTSTTSSSTPATSSAAPPAVNKDLVTMPVLTWISSQSGTLTVRCISNSTDNAKVNMKLSYSNRGGQTSGLTMTAGGQGTWDFSSSKIKEPTQVTCLSGLGGSVTVNR
;
A
#
# COMPACT_ATOMS: atom_id res chain seq x y z
N MET A 1 33.07 -53.51 27.13
CA MET A 1 32.04 -52.55 27.59
C MET A 1 32.37 -51.08 27.32
N ARG A 2 33.63 -50.60 27.36
CA ARG A 2 33.96 -49.19 27.06
C ARG A 2 33.77 -48.74 25.60
N ALA A 3 33.90 -49.64 24.62
CA ALA A 3 33.70 -49.31 23.20
C ALA A 3 32.23 -49.17 22.78
N LEU A 4 31.29 -49.81 23.50
CA LEU A 4 29.85 -49.71 23.20
C LEU A 4 29.25 -48.37 23.67
N SER A 5 29.76 -47.80 24.78
CA SER A 5 29.31 -46.48 25.25
C SER A 5 29.73 -45.33 24.33
N SER A 6 30.87 -45.45 23.64
CA SER A 6 31.33 -44.42 22.70
C SER A 6 30.54 -44.43 21.39
N LEU A 7 30.15 -45.60 20.87
CA LEU A 7 29.27 -45.66 19.69
C LEU A 7 27.85 -45.15 20.00
N LEU A 8 27.33 -45.43 21.19
CA LEU A 8 26.00 -44.94 21.59
C LEU A 8 25.98 -43.42 21.79
N ALA A 9 27.07 -42.82 22.28
CA ALA A 9 27.20 -41.37 22.44
C ALA A 9 27.36 -40.64 21.09
N VAL A 10 28.06 -41.23 20.11
CA VAL A 10 28.17 -40.69 18.75
C VAL A 10 26.84 -40.83 18.00
N ALA A 11 26.13 -41.95 18.14
CA ALA A 11 24.80 -42.12 17.56
C ALA A 11 23.76 -41.18 18.19
N LEU A 12 23.79 -40.95 19.50
CA LEU A 12 22.95 -39.94 20.15
C LEU A 12 23.29 -38.52 19.66
N GLY A 13 24.58 -38.19 19.52
CA GLY A 13 25.02 -36.89 19.00
C GLY A 13 24.56 -36.62 17.57
N ILE A 14 24.62 -37.64 16.70
CA ILE A 14 24.15 -37.57 15.31
C ILE A 14 22.62 -37.48 15.25
N LEU A 15 21.88 -38.24 16.09
CA LEU A 15 20.41 -38.08 16.17
C LEU A 15 20.00 -36.70 16.71
N THR A 16 20.72 -36.14 17.69
CA THR A 16 20.40 -34.79 18.22
C THR A 16 20.69 -33.66 17.24
N LEU A 17 21.67 -33.82 16.35
CA LEU A 17 21.99 -32.83 15.31
C LEU A 17 20.93 -32.78 14.21
N VAL A 18 20.31 -33.92 13.86
CA VAL A 18 19.20 -33.97 12.90
C VAL A 18 17.93 -33.31 13.46
N HIS A 19 17.76 -33.25 14.78
CA HIS A 19 16.67 -32.54 15.45
C HIS A 19 16.89 -31.02 15.62
N ALA A 20 18.07 -30.49 15.28
CA ALA A 20 18.42 -29.09 15.52
C ALA A 20 18.33 -28.17 14.29
N GLN A 21 18.14 -28.74 13.09
CA GLN A 21 18.03 -27.94 11.86
C GLN A 21 16.57 -27.73 11.49
N ASP A 22 16.19 -26.48 11.24
CA ASP A 22 14.88 -26.15 10.69
C ASP A 22 14.72 -26.76 9.29
N ILE A 23 13.52 -27.23 8.97
CA ILE A 23 13.20 -27.89 7.69
C ILE A 23 12.26 -26.99 6.89
N PRO A 24 12.55 -26.64 5.63
CA PRO A 24 11.64 -25.82 4.84
C PRO A 24 10.37 -26.59 4.49
N PHE A 25 9.26 -25.87 4.32
CA PHE A 25 8.08 -26.40 3.65
C PHE A 25 7.44 -25.34 2.76
N SER A 26 6.75 -25.81 1.73
CA SER A 26 5.75 -25.06 0.97
C SER A 26 4.56 -26.01 0.77
N PHE A 27 3.39 -25.59 1.25
CA PHE A 27 2.13 -26.30 1.07
C PHE A 27 1.25 -25.51 0.15
N ASN A 28 1.03 -26.07 -1.04
CA ASN A 28 0.15 -25.54 -2.04
C ASN A 28 -1.05 -26.47 -2.19
N GLY A 29 -2.26 -26.00 -1.92
CA GLY A 29 -3.41 -26.90 -1.92
C GLY A 29 -4.74 -26.27 -1.57
N ALA A 30 -5.78 -27.12 -1.48
CA ALA A 30 -7.11 -26.69 -1.12
C ALA A 30 -7.15 -26.28 0.35
N PHE A 31 -7.60 -25.05 0.60
CA PHE A 31 -7.94 -24.53 1.91
C PHE A 31 -9.12 -25.32 2.50
N ASN A 32 -8.91 -25.93 3.66
CA ASN A 32 -9.92 -26.75 4.33
C ASN A 32 -10.54 -26.04 5.54
N ASP A 33 -9.72 -25.43 6.39
CA ASP A 33 -10.20 -24.72 7.57
C ASP A 33 -9.12 -23.78 8.15
N ALA A 34 -9.55 -22.85 9.00
CA ALA A 34 -8.66 -21.98 9.77
C ALA A 34 -9.26 -21.67 11.16
N SER A 35 -8.40 -21.43 12.15
CA SER A 35 -8.81 -20.98 13.48
C SER A 35 -7.93 -19.83 13.96
N ALA A 36 -8.47 -19.00 14.84
CA ALA A 36 -7.72 -17.96 15.57
C ALA A 36 -7.53 -18.41 17.02
N SER A 37 -6.36 -18.15 17.59
CA SER A 37 -6.02 -18.56 18.97
C SER A 37 -6.53 -17.60 20.04
N SER A 38 -6.91 -16.38 19.66
CA SER A 38 -7.47 -15.36 20.55
C SER A 38 -8.41 -14.42 19.79
N ALA A 39 -9.09 -13.54 20.52
CA ALA A 39 -9.94 -12.49 19.95
C ALA A 39 -9.17 -11.24 19.50
N ASP A 40 -7.85 -11.19 19.72
CA ASP A 40 -7.02 -10.03 19.34
C ASP A 40 -6.99 -9.87 17.82
N ALA A 41 -7.01 -8.63 17.32
CA ALA A 41 -6.97 -8.36 15.88
C ALA A 41 -5.70 -8.94 15.20
N ASN A 42 -4.57 -8.94 15.91
CA ASN A 42 -3.30 -9.51 15.44
C ASN A 42 -3.09 -10.98 15.85
N SER A 43 -4.15 -11.71 16.21
CA SER A 43 -4.04 -13.10 16.66
C SER A 43 -3.38 -14.02 15.63
N GLY A 44 -2.66 -15.03 16.12
CA GLY A 44 -2.24 -16.18 15.32
C GLY A 44 -3.31 -17.27 15.34
N GLY A 45 -2.94 -18.51 15.04
CA GLY A 45 -3.90 -19.60 14.95
C GLY A 45 -3.39 -20.86 14.28
N SER A 46 -4.27 -21.52 13.54
CA SER A 46 -3.94 -22.69 12.74
C SER A 46 -4.64 -22.64 11.40
N VAL A 47 -4.00 -23.20 10.37
CA VAL A 47 -4.57 -23.37 9.04
C VAL A 47 -4.47 -24.81 8.61
N THR A 48 -5.49 -25.31 7.92
CA THR A 48 -5.50 -26.66 7.34
C THR A 48 -5.57 -26.57 5.83
N VAL A 49 -4.52 -27.08 5.16
CA VAL A 49 -4.41 -27.12 3.69
C VAL A 49 -4.16 -28.56 3.27
N ASN A 50 -4.98 -29.10 2.36
CA ASN A 50 -4.96 -30.53 1.97
C ASN A 50 -4.94 -31.49 3.18
N GLY A 51 -5.61 -31.15 4.28
CA GLY A 51 -5.64 -31.93 5.51
C GLY A 51 -4.40 -31.79 6.42
N TYR A 52 -3.36 -31.06 6.01
CA TYR A 52 -2.19 -30.76 6.83
C TYR A 52 -2.43 -29.50 7.66
N THR A 53 -2.25 -29.61 8.99
CA THR A 53 -2.42 -28.48 9.90
C THR A 53 -1.09 -27.80 10.17
N ILE A 54 -1.06 -26.49 9.95
CA ILE A 54 0.11 -25.62 10.11
C ILE A 54 -0.22 -24.57 11.17
N THR A 55 0.74 -24.27 12.03
CA THR A 55 0.60 -23.20 13.02
C THR A 55 0.83 -21.85 12.35
N VAL A 56 -0.10 -20.92 12.57
CA VAL A 56 0.00 -19.54 12.10
C VAL A 56 0.48 -18.65 13.24
N PRO A 57 1.67 -18.02 13.13
CA PRO A 57 2.16 -17.11 14.16
C PRO A 57 1.26 -15.88 14.36
N LYS A 58 1.37 -15.25 15.54
CA LYS A 58 0.82 -13.92 15.80
C LYS A 58 1.36 -12.90 14.80
N ASN A 59 0.56 -11.87 14.48
CA ASN A 59 0.86 -10.81 13.52
C ASN A 59 0.90 -11.24 12.04
N MET A 60 0.48 -12.47 11.72
CA MET A 60 0.38 -12.91 10.33
C MET A 60 -0.73 -12.15 9.59
N GLN A 61 -0.45 -11.81 8.33
CA GLN A 61 -1.44 -11.33 7.37
C GLN A 61 -1.44 -12.26 6.15
N VAL A 62 -2.63 -12.54 5.63
CA VAL A 62 -2.85 -13.31 4.39
C VAL A 62 -2.76 -12.37 3.20
N ALA A 63 -1.91 -12.70 2.24
CA ALA A 63 -1.79 -11.96 0.99
C ALA A 63 -2.93 -12.32 0.03
N PHE A 64 -3.65 -11.29 -0.38
CA PHE A 64 -4.58 -11.26 -1.50
C PHE A 64 -3.97 -10.43 -2.63
N PRO A 65 -4.52 -10.46 -3.86
CA PRO A 65 -3.92 -9.75 -5.00
C PRO A 65 -3.64 -8.26 -4.78
N ALA A 66 -4.50 -7.56 -4.03
CA ALA A 66 -4.40 -6.12 -3.77
C ALA A 66 -4.41 -5.75 -2.28
N ALA A 67 -4.36 -6.73 -1.36
CA ALA A 67 -4.53 -6.48 0.07
C ALA A 67 -3.78 -7.49 0.94
N PHE A 68 -3.42 -7.06 2.14
CA PHE A 68 -2.93 -7.94 3.21
C PHE A 68 -3.95 -7.93 4.34
N ILE A 69 -4.60 -9.08 4.57
CA ILE A 69 -5.69 -9.20 5.54
C ILE A 69 -5.17 -9.87 6.81
N GLY A 70 -5.43 -9.26 7.97
CA GLY A 70 -5.08 -9.84 9.26
C GLY A 70 -5.63 -11.26 9.44
N TRP A 71 -4.85 -12.17 10.02
CA TRP A 71 -5.26 -13.57 10.18
C TRP A 71 -6.63 -13.73 10.87
N ARG A 72 -6.91 -12.91 11.89
CA ARG A 72 -8.19 -12.93 12.60
C ARG A 72 -9.37 -12.60 11.68
N ASP A 73 -9.23 -11.55 10.87
CA ASP A 73 -10.27 -11.11 9.94
C ASP A 73 -10.48 -12.11 8.80
N PHE A 74 -9.38 -12.71 8.30
CA PHE A 74 -9.45 -13.83 7.37
C PHE A 74 -10.27 -15.00 7.96
N VAL A 75 -10.01 -15.39 9.22
CA VAL A 75 -10.72 -16.47 9.91
C VAL A 75 -12.22 -16.18 10.03
N ASP A 76 -12.62 -14.92 10.25
CA ASP A 76 -14.04 -14.53 10.35
C ASP A 76 -14.78 -14.67 9.00
N HIS A 77 -14.05 -14.65 7.88
CA HIS A 77 -14.59 -14.79 6.52
C HIS A 77 -14.25 -16.13 5.86
N LYS A 78 -13.58 -17.05 6.57
CA LYS A 78 -13.00 -18.29 6.01
C LYS A 78 -13.99 -19.14 5.19
N GLY A 79 -15.27 -19.13 5.56
CA GLY A 79 -16.31 -19.92 4.90
C GLY A 79 -16.45 -19.62 3.41
N SER A 80 -16.13 -18.39 2.99
CA SER A 80 -16.18 -17.97 1.58
C SER A 80 -15.02 -18.51 0.74
N PHE A 81 -13.97 -19.05 1.37
CA PHE A 81 -12.75 -19.48 0.69
C PHE A 81 -12.52 -21.00 0.73
N ILE A 82 -13.44 -21.78 1.29
CA ILE A 82 -13.29 -23.23 1.38
C ILE A 82 -13.08 -23.82 -0.03
N GLY A 83 -12.03 -24.61 -0.18
CA GLY A 83 -11.63 -25.22 -1.45
C GLY A 83 -10.78 -24.32 -2.35
N TYR A 84 -10.56 -23.05 -1.99
CA TYR A 84 -9.65 -22.17 -2.71
C TYR A 84 -8.22 -22.67 -2.55
N GLN A 85 -7.37 -22.38 -3.52
CA GLN A 85 -5.96 -22.68 -3.44
C GLN A 85 -5.27 -21.72 -2.45
N MET A 86 -4.60 -22.29 -1.47
CA MET A 86 -3.79 -21.56 -0.50
C MET A 86 -2.36 -22.06 -0.58
N ASP A 87 -1.43 -21.11 -0.61
CA ASP A 87 -0.01 -21.36 -0.51
C ASP A 87 0.50 -20.92 0.87
N VAL A 88 1.15 -21.84 1.57
CA VAL A 88 1.72 -21.61 2.90
C VAL A 88 3.19 -22.00 2.87
N ILE A 89 4.06 -21.00 3.02
CA ILE A 89 5.52 -21.17 3.03
C ILE A 89 6.02 -20.93 4.45
N GLY A 90 6.93 -21.76 4.93
CA GLY A 90 7.48 -21.64 6.27
C GLY A 90 8.59 -22.64 6.56
N ASN A 91 8.87 -22.84 7.85
CA ASN A 91 9.81 -23.85 8.33
C ASN A 91 9.17 -24.69 9.45
N ILE A 92 9.59 -25.95 9.55
CA ILE A 92 9.38 -26.79 10.72
C ILE A 92 10.46 -26.46 11.73
N VAL A 93 10.08 -25.78 12.81
CA VAL A 93 10.97 -25.35 13.89
C VAL A 93 10.71 -26.23 15.10
N SER A 94 11.72 -26.97 15.56
CA SER A 94 11.59 -27.91 16.69
C SER A 94 10.38 -28.87 16.53
N GLY A 95 10.14 -29.36 15.31
CA GLY A 95 9.02 -30.26 14.99
C GLY A 95 7.66 -29.57 14.77
N THR A 96 7.57 -28.25 14.90
CA THR A 96 6.32 -27.50 14.67
C THR A 96 6.35 -26.78 13.31
N PRO A 97 5.42 -27.05 12.39
CA PRO A 97 5.30 -26.30 11.14
C PRO A 97 4.80 -24.87 11.43
N LEU A 98 5.65 -23.87 11.22
CA LEU A 98 5.34 -22.46 11.41
C LEU A 98 5.25 -21.74 10.07
N ALA A 99 4.10 -21.13 9.78
CA ALA A 99 3.93 -20.31 8.58
C ALA A 99 4.74 -19.01 8.67
N ALA A 100 5.37 -18.62 7.57
CA ALA A 100 6.05 -17.33 7.39
C ALA A 100 5.34 -16.44 6.37
N GLN A 101 4.70 -17.06 5.37
CA GLN A 101 3.93 -16.39 4.33
C GLN A 101 2.68 -17.22 4.03
N ILE A 102 1.56 -16.55 3.78
CA ILE A 102 0.30 -17.18 3.39
C ILE A 102 -0.30 -16.35 2.25
N SER A 103 -0.66 -16.99 1.14
CA SER A 103 -1.42 -16.36 0.07
C SER A 103 -2.60 -17.24 -0.34
N ILE A 104 -3.63 -16.65 -0.94
CA ILE A 104 -4.83 -17.37 -1.35
C ILE A 104 -5.36 -16.89 -2.71
N ALA A 105 -5.81 -17.83 -3.53
CA ALA A 105 -6.47 -17.61 -4.81
C ALA A 105 -7.56 -18.66 -5.03
N GLN A 106 -8.61 -18.38 -5.80
CA GLN A 106 -9.61 -19.42 -6.12
C GLN A 106 -8.94 -20.60 -6.86
N PHE A 107 -8.16 -20.28 -7.88
CA PHE A 107 -7.09 -21.13 -8.43
C PHE A 107 -5.97 -20.20 -8.92
N GLU A 108 -4.71 -20.54 -8.68
CA GLU A 108 -3.51 -19.72 -9.00
C GLU A 108 -3.37 -19.39 -10.47
N LEU A 109 -3.96 -20.21 -11.34
CA LEU A 109 -3.99 -20.00 -12.79
C LEU A 109 -5.39 -19.60 -13.30
N THR A 110 -6.27 -19.06 -12.45
CA THR A 110 -7.57 -18.51 -12.89
C THR A 110 -7.36 -17.20 -13.63
N ALA A 111 -6.81 -17.32 -14.82
CA ALA A 111 -6.71 -16.29 -15.82
C ALA A 111 -7.58 -16.67 -17.01
N GLY A 112 -8.19 -15.67 -17.64
CA GLY A 112 -8.97 -15.86 -18.84
C GLY A 112 -8.57 -14.86 -19.91
N THR A 113 -8.90 -15.20 -21.14
CA THR A 113 -8.74 -14.30 -22.28
C THR A 113 -10.00 -14.28 -23.13
N GLY A 114 -10.21 -13.19 -23.87
CA GLY A 114 -11.33 -13.12 -24.80
C GLY A 114 -11.53 -11.75 -25.40
N TYR A 115 -12.31 -11.71 -26.47
CA TYR A 115 -12.78 -10.46 -27.04
C TYR A 115 -13.99 -9.95 -26.28
N ILE A 116 -13.97 -8.68 -25.89
CA ILE A 116 -15.17 -7.98 -25.43
C ILE A 116 -16.16 -7.89 -26.59
N ASP A 117 -17.38 -8.37 -26.37
CA ASP A 117 -18.51 -8.20 -27.28
C ASP A 117 -19.28 -6.91 -26.96
N SER A 118 -19.55 -6.67 -25.67
CA SER A 118 -20.20 -5.44 -25.18
C SER A 118 -19.72 -5.05 -23.78
N VAL A 119 -19.83 -3.76 -23.48
CA VAL A 119 -19.64 -3.17 -22.15
C VAL A 119 -20.91 -2.41 -21.82
N ASN A 120 -21.45 -2.65 -20.63
CA ASN A 120 -22.72 -2.08 -20.19
C ASN A 120 -22.50 -1.12 -19.03
N ASP A 121 -23.34 -0.07 -18.96
CA ASP A 121 -23.28 0.95 -17.92
C ASP A 121 -23.59 0.41 -16.50
N ASP A 122 -24.04 -0.84 -16.38
CA ASP A 122 -24.22 -1.55 -15.11
C ASP A 122 -22.96 -2.28 -14.61
N GLY A 123 -21.83 -2.04 -15.27
CA GLY A 123 -20.53 -2.60 -14.93
C GLY A 123 -20.20 -3.95 -15.58
N ARG A 124 -21.12 -4.54 -16.37
CA ARG A 124 -20.87 -5.82 -17.05
C ARG A 124 -19.98 -5.66 -18.28
N ILE A 125 -19.00 -6.56 -18.39
CA ILE A 125 -18.18 -6.74 -19.58
C ILE A 125 -18.50 -8.13 -20.15
N VAL A 126 -19.16 -8.19 -21.29
CA VAL A 126 -19.58 -9.46 -21.90
C VAL A 126 -18.50 -9.92 -22.88
N LEU A 127 -17.91 -11.09 -22.65
CA LEU A 127 -16.98 -11.69 -23.59
C LEU A 127 -17.71 -12.46 -24.69
N ARG A 128 -17.23 -12.35 -25.93
CA ARG A 128 -17.79 -13.07 -27.08
C ARG A 128 -17.62 -14.58 -26.88
N GLY A 129 -18.76 -15.28 -26.77
CA GLY A 129 -18.76 -16.74 -26.54
C GLY A 129 -18.14 -17.16 -25.21
N GLY A 130 -18.01 -16.22 -24.26
CA GLY A 130 -17.36 -16.42 -22.97
C GLY A 130 -18.21 -15.93 -21.80
N PRO A 131 -17.61 -15.86 -20.59
CA PRO A 131 -18.31 -15.41 -19.40
C PRO A 131 -18.60 -13.90 -19.43
N THR A 132 -19.49 -13.47 -18.53
CA THR A 132 -19.64 -12.05 -18.19
C THR A 132 -18.68 -11.72 -17.05
N LEU A 133 -17.89 -10.67 -17.24
CA LEU A 133 -16.99 -10.15 -16.22
C LEU A 133 -17.62 -8.97 -15.48
N ARG A 134 -17.21 -8.79 -14.21
CA ARG A 134 -17.51 -7.61 -13.40
C ARG A 134 -16.28 -7.25 -12.58
N ILE A 135 -15.89 -5.98 -12.57
CA ILE A 135 -14.71 -5.53 -11.81
C ILE A 135 -15.07 -5.48 -10.32
N ASN A 136 -14.26 -6.11 -9.47
CA ASN A 136 -14.39 -6.02 -8.01
C ASN A 136 -13.81 -4.71 -7.49
N ASP A 137 -14.56 -3.65 -7.69
CA ASP A 137 -14.12 -2.29 -7.42
C ASP A 137 -15.05 -1.68 -6.36
N PRO A 138 -14.83 -1.95 -5.06
CA PRO A 138 -15.76 -1.51 -4.02
C PRO A 138 -15.87 0.02 -3.91
N ASN A 139 -14.83 0.74 -4.31
CA ASN A 139 -14.79 2.21 -4.29
C ASN A 139 -15.26 2.86 -5.60
N ALA A 140 -15.73 2.05 -6.57
CA ALA A 140 -16.25 2.50 -7.85
C ALA A 140 -15.28 3.42 -8.63
N VAL A 141 -13.98 3.13 -8.60
CA VAL A 141 -12.92 3.87 -9.33
C VAL A 141 -12.90 3.54 -10.83
N TYR A 142 -13.06 2.26 -11.19
CA TYR A 142 -13.04 1.74 -12.56
C TYR A 142 -14.42 1.51 -13.17
N SER A 143 -15.46 1.32 -12.36
CA SER A 143 -16.81 0.96 -12.80
C SER A 143 -17.89 1.53 -11.86
N VAL A 144 -19.13 1.03 -11.94
CA VAL A 144 -20.24 1.37 -11.03
C VAL A 144 -20.09 0.82 -9.61
N GLY A 145 -19.06 0.02 -9.39
CA GLY A 145 -18.74 -0.59 -8.11
C GLY A 145 -19.28 -2.01 -7.94
N TYR A 146 -18.57 -2.81 -7.14
CA TYR A 146 -18.99 -4.13 -6.70
C TYR A 146 -18.42 -4.43 -5.32
N THR A 147 -19.29 -4.80 -4.37
CA THR A 147 -18.92 -5.04 -2.97
C THR A 147 -19.18 -6.48 -2.54
N GLY A 148 -19.54 -7.36 -3.48
CA GLY A 148 -19.93 -8.74 -3.20
C GLY A 148 -18.78 -9.65 -2.73
N GLN A 149 -17.52 -9.21 -2.85
CA GLN A 149 -16.36 -9.89 -2.28
C GLN A 149 -15.34 -8.88 -1.75
N PRO A 150 -15.06 -8.86 -0.43
CA PRO A 150 -14.28 -7.79 0.18
C PRO A 150 -12.76 -7.88 -0.04
N PHE A 151 -12.18 -9.05 -0.37
CA PHE A 151 -10.72 -9.24 -0.34
C PHE A 151 -10.03 -9.40 -1.71
N PHE A 152 -10.76 -9.82 -2.75
CA PHE A 152 -10.22 -9.95 -4.11
C PHE A 152 -10.49 -8.70 -4.94
N THR A 153 -10.11 -7.53 -4.44
CA THR A 153 -10.44 -6.25 -5.05
C THR A 153 -9.48 -5.90 -6.17
N ALA A 154 -9.98 -5.17 -7.18
CA ALA A 154 -9.11 -4.38 -8.03
C ALA A 154 -8.38 -3.36 -7.15
N ASP A 155 -7.07 -3.22 -7.35
CA ASP A 155 -6.29 -2.16 -6.71
C ASP A 155 -6.73 -0.84 -7.33
N ASP A 156 -7.19 0.10 -6.50
CA ASP A 156 -7.68 1.42 -6.92
C ASP A 156 -6.66 2.55 -6.67
N ALA A 157 -5.52 2.23 -6.06
CA ALA A 157 -4.37 3.10 -5.88
C ALA A 157 -3.35 2.93 -7.02
N ASN A 158 -3.24 1.72 -7.58
CA ASN A 158 -2.46 1.39 -8.76
C ASN A 158 -3.36 0.98 -9.92
N PRO A 159 -3.00 1.28 -11.18
CA PRO A 159 -3.83 0.90 -12.30
C PRO A 159 -3.82 -0.64 -12.52
N SER A 160 -4.81 -1.33 -11.95
CA SER A 160 -5.04 -2.80 -12.10
C SER A 160 -5.96 -3.15 -13.28
N ILE A 161 -6.68 -2.17 -13.80
CA ILE A 161 -7.49 -2.28 -15.03
C ILE A 161 -6.85 -1.37 -16.07
N THR A 162 -6.22 -1.94 -17.09
CA THR A 162 -5.30 -1.20 -17.97
C THR A 162 -5.37 -1.59 -19.43
N SER A 163 -4.83 -0.71 -20.28
CA SER A 163 -4.41 -1.05 -21.63
C SER A 163 -3.03 -1.71 -21.59
N PHE A 164 -2.55 -2.22 -22.72
CA PHE A 164 -1.25 -2.88 -22.83
C PHE A 164 -0.09 -2.09 -22.20
N SER A 165 -0.09 -0.77 -22.38
CA SER A 165 0.94 0.17 -21.89
C SER A 165 0.83 0.52 -20.40
N GLY A 166 -0.19 0.04 -19.69
CA GLY A 166 -0.48 0.41 -18.31
C GLY A 166 -1.34 1.66 -18.13
N PHE A 167 -1.78 2.31 -19.21
CA PHE A 167 -2.75 3.40 -19.11
C PHE A 167 -4.07 2.87 -18.53
N PRO A 168 -4.68 3.53 -17.53
CA PRO A 168 -5.84 3.00 -16.82
C PRO A 168 -7.10 3.03 -17.68
N MET A 169 -7.85 1.94 -17.59
CA MET A 169 -9.06 1.66 -18.36
C MET A 169 -10.28 1.55 -17.44
N CYS A 170 -11.47 1.73 -17.98
CA CYS A 170 -12.70 1.77 -17.18
C CYS A 170 -13.91 1.21 -17.93
N VAL A 171 -14.96 0.90 -17.17
CA VAL A 171 -16.32 0.67 -17.68
C VAL A 171 -17.12 1.96 -17.45
N PRO A 172 -17.68 2.59 -18.49
CA PRO A 172 -18.53 3.76 -18.31
C PRO A 172 -19.69 3.47 -17.36
N ARG A 173 -20.01 4.42 -16.48
CA ARG A 173 -21.17 4.32 -15.57
C ARG A 173 -22.46 4.87 -16.19
N ASN A 174 -22.30 5.61 -17.29
CA ASN A 174 -23.36 6.18 -18.12
C ASN A 174 -22.73 6.73 -19.42
N ALA A 175 -23.58 7.11 -20.38
CA ALA A 175 -23.17 7.65 -21.67
C ALA A 175 -22.29 8.94 -21.62
N SER A 176 -22.28 9.67 -20.51
CA SER A 176 -21.53 10.94 -20.34
C SER A 176 -20.64 10.92 -19.09
N ASP A 177 -20.05 9.77 -18.79
CA ASP A 177 -19.18 9.59 -17.62
C ASP A 177 -17.91 10.46 -17.74
N PRO A 178 -17.73 11.49 -16.88
CA PRO A 178 -16.57 12.38 -16.95
C PRO A 178 -15.28 11.70 -16.49
N LEU A 179 -15.36 10.58 -15.76
CA LEU A 179 -14.24 9.78 -15.29
C LEU A 179 -13.92 8.62 -16.25
N CYS A 180 -14.79 8.33 -17.21
CA CYS A 180 -14.61 7.31 -18.25
C CYS A 180 -15.11 7.77 -19.63
N PRO A 181 -14.65 8.92 -20.16
CA PRO A 181 -15.26 9.53 -21.33
C PRO A 181 -14.87 8.80 -22.62
N GLN A 182 -15.86 8.57 -23.50
CA GLN A 182 -15.66 7.98 -24.83
C GLN A 182 -14.68 8.77 -25.70
N SER A 183 -14.56 10.08 -25.49
CA SER A 183 -13.61 10.94 -26.18
C SER A 183 -12.15 10.59 -25.88
N ASN A 184 -11.86 9.95 -24.73
CA ASN A 184 -10.51 9.51 -24.38
C ASN A 184 -10.16 8.14 -24.99
N ARG A 185 -11.06 7.57 -25.80
CA ARG A 185 -10.81 6.39 -26.64
C ARG A 185 -11.03 6.72 -28.12
N PRO A 186 -10.04 7.34 -28.79
CA PRO A 186 -10.16 7.76 -30.18
C PRO A 186 -10.35 6.59 -31.15
N VAL A 187 -11.04 6.87 -32.25
CA VAL A 187 -11.09 5.99 -33.41
C VAL A 187 -9.86 6.27 -34.27
N ILE A 188 -9.13 5.22 -34.64
CA ILE A 188 -7.96 5.29 -35.51
C ILE A 188 -8.32 4.93 -36.96
N ALA A 189 -7.33 4.92 -37.85
CA ALA A 189 -7.52 4.59 -39.26
C ALA A 189 -8.25 3.25 -39.45
N GLY A 190 -9.19 3.22 -40.40
CA GLY A 190 -10.02 2.05 -40.66
C GLY A 190 -11.22 1.88 -39.70
N GLY A 191 -11.49 2.85 -38.83
CA GLY A 191 -12.63 2.79 -37.90
C GLY A 191 -12.38 1.96 -36.64
N SER A 192 -11.16 1.45 -36.46
CA SER A 192 -10.76 0.66 -35.28
C SER A 192 -10.63 1.54 -34.03
N LYS A 193 -10.86 0.96 -32.86
CA LYS A 193 -10.46 1.54 -31.57
C LYS A 193 -9.27 0.81 -30.93
N GLN A 194 -8.76 -0.22 -31.59
CA GLN A 194 -7.63 -1.06 -31.17
C GLN A 194 -6.38 -0.69 -31.97
N GLY A 195 -5.20 -0.81 -31.35
CA GLY A 195 -3.91 -0.39 -31.92
C GLY A 195 -3.14 0.55 -30.98
N ALA A 196 -2.11 1.23 -31.52
CA ALA A 196 -1.35 2.23 -30.77
C ALA A 196 -1.94 3.63 -31.00
N VAL A 197 -2.31 4.32 -29.92
CA VAL A 197 -2.88 5.68 -29.99
C VAL A 197 -2.50 6.47 -28.75
N ARG A 198 -2.31 7.78 -28.91
CA ARG A 198 -2.06 8.67 -27.77
C ARG A 198 -3.38 9.01 -27.08
N ALA A 199 -3.42 8.88 -25.75
CA ALA A 199 -4.58 9.29 -24.97
C ALA A 199 -4.80 10.81 -25.08
N PRO A 200 -5.99 11.28 -25.48
CA PRO A 200 -6.30 12.72 -25.56
C PRO A 200 -6.15 13.47 -24.23
N ASP A 201 -6.65 12.90 -23.13
CA ASP A 201 -6.46 13.42 -21.77
C ASP A 201 -5.72 12.36 -20.94
N PRO A 202 -4.43 12.56 -20.63
CA PRO A 202 -3.66 11.58 -19.88
C PRO A 202 -4.01 11.56 -18.38
N LEU A 203 -4.89 12.44 -17.90
CA LEU A 203 -5.32 12.52 -16.50
C LEU A 203 -6.69 11.88 -16.25
N VAL A 204 -7.28 11.23 -17.26
CA VAL A 204 -8.57 10.56 -17.18
C VAL A 204 -8.43 9.16 -17.78
N MET A 205 -9.16 8.19 -17.25
CA MET A 205 -9.20 6.84 -17.83
C MET A 205 -9.81 6.81 -19.23
N ALA A 206 -9.56 5.73 -19.97
CA ALA A 206 -10.19 5.46 -21.26
C ALA A 206 -11.15 4.26 -21.16
N PRO A 207 -12.32 4.29 -21.82
CA PRO A 207 -13.26 3.18 -21.74
C PRO A 207 -12.77 1.92 -22.46
N LEU A 208 -13.01 0.77 -21.83
CA LEU A 208 -13.07 -0.53 -22.50
C LEU A 208 -14.20 -0.51 -23.53
N THR A 209 -14.00 -1.20 -24.64
CA THR A 209 -14.97 -1.23 -25.74
C THR A 209 -15.03 -2.60 -26.41
N SER A 210 -16.11 -2.85 -27.16
CA SER A 210 -16.20 -3.99 -28.07
C SER A 210 -14.96 -4.08 -28.97
N GLY A 211 -14.44 -5.30 -29.14
CA GLY A 211 -13.24 -5.59 -29.90
C GLY A 211 -11.93 -5.55 -29.11
N ASP A 212 -11.93 -5.06 -27.86
CA ASP A 212 -10.76 -5.19 -26.99
C ASP A 212 -10.53 -6.68 -26.66
N TYR A 213 -9.30 -7.15 -26.84
CA TYR A 213 -8.87 -8.47 -26.41
C TYR A 213 -8.28 -8.33 -25.03
N VAL A 214 -8.91 -8.94 -24.04
CA VAL A 214 -8.54 -8.80 -22.64
C VAL A 214 -7.88 -10.07 -22.13
N GLU A 215 -6.90 -9.88 -21.26
CA GLU A 215 -6.39 -10.88 -20.33
C GLU A 215 -6.82 -10.44 -18.93
N TYR A 216 -7.38 -11.34 -18.13
CA TYR A 216 -7.90 -10.98 -16.82
C TYR A 216 -7.65 -12.06 -15.77
N SER A 217 -7.59 -11.66 -14.51
CA SER A 217 -7.58 -12.55 -13.34
C SER A 217 -8.86 -12.32 -12.55
N ALA A 218 -9.53 -13.41 -12.17
CA ALA A 218 -10.84 -13.36 -11.55
C ALA A 218 -11.09 -14.57 -10.65
N PHE A 219 -12.15 -14.49 -9.85
CA PHE A 219 -12.81 -15.67 -9.28
C PHE A 219 -14.23 -15.77 -9.83
N VAL A 220 -14.78 -16.97 -9.84
CA VAL A 220 -16.15 -17.24 -10.29
C VAL A 220 -17.09 -17.11 -9.09
N ALA A 221 -18.04 -16.17 -9.18
CA ALA A 221 -19.10 -16.01 -8.19
C ALA A 221 -20.19 -17.08 -8.37
N GLY A 222 -21.02 -17.30 -7.35
CA GLY A 222 -22.08 -18.32 -7.39
C GLY A 222 -23.15 -18.12 -8.49
N ASN A 223 -23.25 -16.91 -9.05
CA ASN A 223 -24.10 -16.59 -10.20
C ASN A 223 -23.43 -16.86 -11.57
N GLY A 224 -22.18 -17.34 -11.57
CA GLY A 224 -21.39 -17.59 -12.78
C GLY A 224 -20.70 -16.36 -13.38
N GLU A 225 -20.85 -15.15 -12.81
CA GLU A 225 -20.06 -13.99 -13.23
C GLU A 225 -18.60 -14.17 -12.78
N HIS A 226 -17.67 -13.75 -13.64
CA HIS A 226 -16.25 -13.71 -13.31
C HIS A 226 -15.93 -12.36 -12.71
N ILE A 227 -15.58 -12.35 -11.43
CA ILE A 227 -15.34 -11.15 -10.68
C ILE A 227 -13.85 -10.83 -10.70
N VAL A 228 -13.51 -9.76 -11.41
CA VAL A 228 -12.17 -9.42 -11.88
C VAL A 228 -11.47 -8.47 -10.91
N TYR A 229 -10.22 -8.76 -10.59
CA TYR A 229 -9.34 -7.89 -9.81
C TYR A 229 -8.13 -7.37 -10.61
N ASN A 230 -7.87 -7.93 -11.79
CA ASN A 230 -6.84 -7.44 -12.71
C ASN A 230 -7.29 -7.68 -14.15
N LEU A 231 -7.13 -6.70 -15.03
CA LEU A 231 -7.49 -6.80 -16.43
C LEU A 231 -6.57 -5.95 -17.30
N VAL A 232 -6.09 -6.54 -18.39
CA VAL A 232 -5.28 -5.86 -19.40
C VAL A 232 -5.94 -6.02 -20.76
N ALA A 233 -6.29 -4.91 -21.41
CA ALA A 233 -6.66 -4.91 -22.82
C ALA A 233 -5.38 -4.91 -23.68
N THR A 234 -4.99 -6.08 -24.20
CA THR A 234 -3.66 -6.29 -24.79
C THR A 234 -3.52 -5.84 -26.22
N ASN A 235 -4.64 -5.67 -26.94
CA ASN A 235 -4.65 -5.18 -28.33
C ASN A 235 -4.82 -3.65 -28.45
N ILE A 236 -4.70 -2.91 -27.35
CA ILE A 236 -4.66 -1.45 -27.33
C ILE A 236 -3.45 -0.97 -26.53
N GLN A 237 -2.68 -0.06 -27.13
CA GLN A 237 -1.57 0.63 -26.48
C GLN A 237 -1.91 2.12 -26.41
N LEU A 238 -2.33 2.59 -25.23
CA LEU A 238 -2.59 4.00 -24.97
C LEU A 238 -1.31 4.68 -24.48
N THR A 239 -0.76 5.58 -25.29
CA THR A 239 0.50 6.27 -24.96
C THR A 239 0.26 7.64 -24.36
N THR A 240 1.22 8.11 -23.56
CA THR A 240 1.31 9.46 -22.99
C THR A 240 2.62 10.12 -23.39
N SER A 241 2.86 11.35 -22.94
CA SER A 241 4.11 12.07 -23.19
C SER A 241 4.47 12.92 -21.96
N GLY A 242 5.59 12.63 -21.32
CA GLY A 242 5.99 13.24 -20.06
C GLY A 242 5.12 12.79 -18.89
N VAL A 243 4.63 13.77 -18.13
CA VAL A 243 3.84 13.54 -16.91
C VAL A 243 2.34 13.66 -17.22
N PRO A 244 1.51 12.66 -16.88
CA PRO A 244 1.87 11.40 -16.23
C PRO A 244 2.40 10.33 -17.18
N THR A 245 3.31 9.51 -16.66
CA THR A 245 3.66 8.20 -17.23
C THR A 245 2.94 7.13 -16.42
N TYR A 246 2.30 6.16 -17.07
CA TYR A 246 1.75 5.00 -16.40
C TYR A 246 2.73 3.83 -16.49
N ILE A 247 2.75 3.00 -15.45
CA ILE A 247 3.61 1.83 -15.34
C ILE A 247 2.69 0.62 -15.20
N ARG A 248 2.98 -0.42 -15.98
CA ARG A 248 2.39 -1.75 -15.79
C ARG A 248 3.49 -2.72 -15.44
N MET A 249 3.29 -3.48 -14.38
CA MET A 249 4.18 -4.58 -14.01
C MET A 249 3.71 -5.86 -14.68
N GLU A 250 4.64 -6.61 -15.25
CA GLU A 250 4.42 -7.95 -15.80
C GLU A 250 4.90 -9.01 -14.81
N ASP A 251 6.00 -8.73 -14.12
CA ASP A 251 6.65 -9.68 -13.22
C ASP A 251 7.48 -8.96 -12.17
N ALA A 252 7.45 -9.47 -10.93
CA ALA A 252 8.47 -9.18 -9.93
C ALA A 252 8.77 -10.39 -9.07
N ILE A 253 10.05 -10.73 -9.05
CA ILE A 253 10.59 -11.86 -8.32
C ILE A 253 11.70 -11.33 -7.43
N ILE A 254 11.70 -11.72 -6.16
CA ILE A 254 12.73 -11.32 -5.22
C ILE A 254 13.58 -12.53 -4.86
N GLY A 255 14.86 -12.50 -5.22
CA GLY A 255 15.83 -13.48 -4.75
C GLY A 255 16.18 -13.23 -3.28
N VAL A 256 16.27 -14.29 -2.50
CA VAL A 256 16.68 -14.23 -1.09
C VAL A 256 18.15 -14.60 -0.97
N TRP A 257 18.94 -13.70 -0.39
CA TRP A 257 20.36 -13.92 -0.10
C TRP A 257 20.56 -14.99 0.97
N THR A 258 21.66 -15.74 0.85
CA THR A 258 22.18 -16.65 1.89
C THR A 258 23.65 -16.40 2.18
N SER A 259 24.02 -16.63 3.45
CA SER A 259 25.42 -16.65 3.89
C SER A 259 26.17 -17.91 3.46
N ASN A 260 25.47 -19.00 3.17
CA ASN A 260 26.06 -20.28 2.81
C ASN A 260 26.32 -20.41 1.30
N GLN A 261 27.20 -19.57 0.77
CA GLN A 261 27.50 -19.55 -0.67
C GLN A 261 28.33 -20.75 -1.18
N ASN A 262 28.76 -21.65 -0.29
CA ASN A 262 29.51 -22.84 -0.68
C ASN A 262 28.61 -23.96 -1.24
N THR A 263 27.39 -24.06 -0.72
CA THR A 263 26.45 -25.15 -1.05
C THR A 263 25.09 -24.65 -1.51
N GLN A 264 24.89 -23.32 -1.52
CA GLN A 264 23.67 -22.68 -1.97
C GLN A 264 23.95 -21.63 -3.04
N GLU A 265 23.04 -21.52 -4.01
CA GLU A 265 22.99 -20.44 -4.97
C GLU A 265 21.85 -19.47 -4.68
N VAL A 266 22.04 -18.22 -5.10
CA VAL A 266 21.09 -17.12 -4.89
C VAL A 266 20.56 -16.67 -6.25
N ALA A 267 19.23 -16.70 -6.38
CA ALA A 267 18.53 -16.21 -7.55
C ALA A 267 18.61 -14.67 -7.68
N GLN A 268 18.35 -14.15 -8.88
CA GLN A 268 18.31 -12.71 -9.10
C GLN A 268 16.95 -12.15 -8.67
N THR A 269 16.97 -10.95 -8.09
CA THR A 269 15.80 -10.07 -8.05
C THR A 269 15.54 -9.54 -9.46
N ARG A 270 14.29 -9.62 -9.93
CA ARG A 270 13.87 -9.21 -11.27
C ARG A 270 12.61 -8.36 -11.18
N PHE A 271 12.58 -7.26 -11.93
CA PHE A 271 11.36 -6.48 -12.19
C PHE A 271 11.21 -6.29 -13.70
N ILE A 272 10.05 -6.64 -14.24
CA ILE A 272 9.71 -6.45 -15.66
C ILE A 272 8.43 -5.64 -15.75
N GLY A 273 8.45 -4.61 -16.59
CA GLY A 273 7.26 -3.83 -16.85
C GLY A 273 7.31 -3.05 -18.15
N MET A 274 6.25 -2.29 -18.38
CA MET A 274 6.07 -1.40 -19.52
C MET A 274 5.64 -0.03 -19.03
N THR A 275 5.75 0.96 -19.90
CA THR A 275 5.29 2.31 -19.62
C THR A 275 4.44 2.88 -20.76
N SER A 276 3.57 3.84 -20.44
CA SER A 276 2.80 4.56 -21.46
C SER A 276 3.61 5.60 -22.23
N ASP A 277 4.81 5.93 -21.78
CA ASP A 277 5.66 6.96 -22.37
C ASP A 277 7.02 6.39 -22.78
N ASN A 278 7.36 6.50 -24.06
CA ASN A 278 8.64 6.02 -24.58
C ASN A 278 9.82 6.96 -24.29
N ALA A 279 9.56 8.16 -23.76
CA ALA A 279 10.56 9.17 -23.45
C ALA A 279 10.87 9.27 -21.94
N VAL A 280 10.38 8.34 -21.12
CA VAL A 280 10.69 8.33 -19.67
C VAL A 280 12.20 8.23 -19.45
N SER A 281 12.75 9.09 -18.59
CA SER A 281 14.19 9.18 -18.27
C SER A 281 14.71 8.03 -17.39
N GLY A 282 14.12 6.84 -17.53
CA GLY A 282 14.32 5.67 -16.67
C GLY A 282 13.34 5.60 -15.51
N LEU A 283 13.38 4.47 -14.82
CA LEU A 283 12.57 4.17 -13.65
C LEU A 283 13.47 3.91 -12.45
N LYS A 284 12.97 4.27 -11.27
CA LYS A 284 13.58 3.92 -9.98
C LYS A 284 12.72 2.90 -9.27
N ILE A 285 13.37 2.02 -8.52
CA ILE A 285 12.74 0.93 -7.78
C ILE A 285 13.11 1.08 -6.31
N TYR A 286 12.09 1.09 -5.46
CA TYR A 286 12.20 1.28 -4.03
C TYR A 286 11.59 0.10 -3.30
N ALA A 287 12.28 -0.38 -2.26
CA ALA A 287 11.66 -1.16 -1.21
C ALA A 287 10.89 -0.21 -0.29
N ILE A 288 9.62 -0.51 0.00
CA ILE A 288 8.82 0.22 0.98
C ILE A 288 9.13 -0.35 2.37
N ASP A 289 10.07 0.26 3.08
CA ASP A 289 10.40 -0.12 4.45
C ASP A 289 9.34 0.46 5.41
N ILE A 290 9.00 -0.28 6.47
CA ILE A 290 7.94 0.08 7.42
C ILE A 290 8.57 0.27 8.80
N ASP A 291 8.25 1.37 9.47
CA ASP A 291 8.65 1.58 10.85
C ASP A 291 7.85 0.63 11.78
N PRO A 292 8.53 -0.22 12.58
CA PRO A 292 7.87 -1.24 13.38
C PRO A 292 7.07 -0.70 14.57
N CYS A 293 7.14 0.60 14.86
CA CYS A 293 6.41 1.23 15.94
C CYS A 293 5.37 2.25 15.51
N THR A 294 5.49 2.87 14.33
CA THR A 294 4.50 3.84 13.85
C THR A 294 3.66 3.30 12.69
N GLY A 295 4.18 2.33 11.95
CA GLY A 295 3.61 1.88 10.68
C GLY A 295 3.91 2.81 9.51
N GLU A 296 4.69 3.88 9.72
CA GLU A 296 5.05 4.81 8.66
C GLU A 296 5.98 4.14 7.64
N THR A 297 5.70 4.37 6.36
CA THR A 297 6.48 3.82 5.27
C THR A 297 7.56 4.79 4.80
N THR A 298 8.76 4.28 4.51
CA THR A 298 9.85 5.02 3.87
C THR A 298 10.36 4.28 2.64
N ASP A 299 10.70 5.02 1.59
CA ASP A 299 11.22 4.43 0.36
C ASP A 299 12.76 4.30 0.44
N ARG A 300 13.26 3.07 0.29
CA ARG A 300 14.70 2.78 0.14
C ARG A 300 14.99 2.35 -1.29
N GLU A 301 15.79 3.15 -2.00
CA GLU A 301 16.14 2.86 -3.39
C GLU A 301 16.97 1.56 -3.47
N ILE A 302 16.52 0.60 -4.28
CA ILE A 302 17.24 -0.65 -4.55
C ILE A 302 17.86 -0.65 -5.96
N GLY A 303 17.45 0.27 -6.82
CA GLY A 303 18.07 0.49 -8.13
C GLY A 303 17.16 1.22 -9.11
N GLY A 304 17.48 1.11 -10.39
CA GLY A 304 16.69 1.68 -11.47
C GLY A 304 16.96 0.98 -12.80
N ALA A 305 16.03 1.15 -13.75
CA ALA A 305 16.12 0.58 -15.08
C ALA A 305 15.74 1.62 -16.14
N PRO A 306 16.53 1.79 -17.22
CA PRO A 306 16.07 2.52 -18.39
C PRO A 306 15.00 1.71 -19.14
N LEU A 307 14.31 2.36 -20.06
CA LEU A 307 13.62 1.61 -21.11
C LEU A 307 14.64 0.87 -21.97
N ILE A 308 14.23 -0.29 -22.47
CA ILE A 308 15.00 -1.05 -23.46
C ILE A 308 14.88 -0.30 -24.79
N ASP A 309 16.02 0.15 -25.31
CA ASP A 309 16.08 0.92 -26.55
C ASP A 309 15.47 0.13 -27.72
N GLY A 310 14.70 0.83 -28.57
CA GLY A 310 13.97 0.23 -29.70
C GLY A 310 12.82 -0.71 -29.33
N ALA A 311 12.50 -0.92 -28.04
CA ALA A 311 11.36 -1.76 -27.65
C ALA A 311 10.02 -1.07 -27.96
N ALA A 312 9.28 -1.57 -28.96
CA ALA A 312 7.97 -1.04 -29.37
C ALA A 312 6.92 -0.95 -28.24
N ARG A 313 7.15 -1.64 -27.13
CA ARG A 313 6.26 -1.79 -25.97
C ARG A 313 6.66 -0.91 -24.78
N ASN A 314 7.68 -0.06 -24.93
CA ASN A 314 8.25 0.74 -23.84
C ASN A 314 8.60 -0.11 -22.61
N LYS A 315 9.20 -1.28 -22.88
CA LYS A 315 9.55 -2.27 -21.86
C LYS A 315 10.77 -1.79 -21.07
N PHE A 316 10.79 -2.04 -19.77
CA PHE A 316 11.98 -1.98 -18.93
C PHE A 316 12.23 -3.33 -18.24
N GLU A 317 13.47 -3.55 -17.85
CA GLU A 317 13.88 -4.74 -17.11
C GLU A 317 14.99 -4.38 -16.13
N TYR A 318 14.78 -4.71 -14.86
CA TYR A 318 15.80 -4.63 -13.82
C TYR A 318 16.17 -6.04 -13.37
N ARG A 319 17.47 -6.27 -13.18
CA ARG A 319 18.00 -7.49 -12.55
C ARG A 319 19.14 -7.15 -11.61
N ALA A 320 19.12 -7.69 -10.40
CA ALA A 320 20.24 -7.61 -9.47
C ALA A 320 20.37 -8.90 -8.66
N LYS A 321 21.60 -9.23 -8.28
CA LYS A 321 21.86 -10.30 -7.30
C LYS A 321 21.79 -9.71 -5.88
N PRO A 322 20.98 -10.30 -4.97
CA PRO A 322 21.00 -9.97 -3.55
C PRO A 322 22.39 -10.14 -2.93
N VAL A 323 22.67 -9.36 -1.89
CA VAL A 323 23.93 -9.35 -1.12
C VAL A 323 23.65 -9.50 0.37
N GLN A 324 24.68 -9.66 1.20
CA GLN A 324 24.52 -9.83 2.65
C GLN A 324 23.73 -8.70 3.33
N ALA A 325 23.86 -7.47 2.82
CA ALA A 325 23.14 -6.31 3.34
C ALA A 325 21.70 -6.17 2.79
N SER A 326 21.25 -7.08 1.92
CA SER A 326 19.90 -7.03 1.35
C SER A 326 18.86 -7.29 2.43
N THR A 327 17.94 -6.33 2.56
CA THR A 327 16.73 -6.46 3.39
C THR A 327 15.49 -6.38 2.50
N TYR A 328 14.48 -7.14 2.91
CA TYR A 328 13.27 -7.39 2.13
C TYR A 328 12.03 -6.85 2.83
N THR A 329 11.09 -6.41 2.01
CA THR A 329 9.77 -5.93 2.41
C THR A 329 8.71 -6.58 1.53
N ARG A 330 7.45 -6.54 1.94
CA ARG A 330 6.35 -7.15 1.20
C ARG A 330 5.93 -6.38 -0.06
N GLU A 331 6.31 -5.12 -0.18
CA GLU A 331 5.86 -4.21 -1.25
C GLU A 331 7.00 -3.36 -1.83
N TYR A 332 7.00 -3.21 -3.14
CA TYR A 332 7.99 -2.40 -3.87
C TYR A 332 7.30 -1.32 -4.69
N ARG A 333 7.89 -0.12 -4.73
CA ARG A 333 7.43 1.02 -5.51
C ARG A 333 8.33 1.26 -6.70
N ILE A 334 7.75 1.28 -7.89
CA ILE A 334 8.41 1.71 -9.12
C ILE A 334 7.97 3.13 -9.40
N VAL A 335 8.91 4.03 -9.66
CA VAL A 335 8.65 5.46 -9.92
C VAL A 335 9.28 5.87 -11.25
N ALA A 336 8.48 6.46 -12.12
CA ALA A 336 8.94 6.99 -13.40
C ALA A 336 9.79 8.27 -13.17
N GLY A 337 10.89 8.41 -13.91
CA GLY A 337 11.77 9.58 -13.84
C GLY A 337 11.11 10.89 -14.27
N THR A 338 9.93 10.83 -14.90
CA THR A 338 9.08 11.98 -15.22
C THR A 338 8.41 12.57 -13.97
N GLY A 339 8.25 11.81 -12.89
CA GLY A 339 7.58 12.21 -11.65
C GLY A 339 6.12 11.79 -11.60
N THR A 340 5.43 12.12 -10.50
CA THR A 340 4.06 11.68 -10.24
C THR A 340 3.02 12.77 -10.44
N LYS A 341 1.79 12.37 -10.74
CA LYS A 341 0.64 13.27 -10.88
C LYS A 341 -0.67 12.57 -10.52
N LEU A 342 -1.41 13.15 -9.58
CA LEU A 342 -2.75 12.68 -9.24
C LEU A 342 -3.70 12.95 -10.41
N THR A 343 -4.36 11.89 -10.88
CA THR A 343 -5.35 11.91 -11.96
C THR A 343 -6.71 12.38 -11.45
N LYS A 344 -7.64 12.68 -12.35
CA LYS A 344 -9.03 13.00 -11.96
C LYS A 344 -9.76 11.78 -11.37
N ASN A 345 -9.25 10.58 -11.61
CA ASN A 345 -9.78 9.32 -11.11
C ASN A 345 -9.22 8.92 -9.73
N GLY A 346 -8.35 9.72 -9.12
CA GLY A 346 -7.75 9.41 -7.81
C GLY A 346 -6.50 8.53 -7.85
N ILE A 347 -6.10 8.03 -9.02
CA ILE A 347 -4.84 7.27 -9.20
C ILE A 347 -3.65 8.23 -9.23
N LEU A 348 -2.61 7.94 -8.44
CA LEU A 348 -1.35 8.67 -8.49
C LEU A 348 -0.46 8.09 -9.59
N ALA A 349 -0.60 8.62 -10.80
CA ALA A 349 0.20 8.19 -11.95
C ALA A 349 1.67 8.60 -11.81
N GLY A 350 2.56 7.94 -12.54
CA GLY A 350 4.02 8.07 -12.42
C GLY A 350 4.63 7.12 -11.39
N GLN A 351 3.82 6.32 -10.70
CA GLN A 351 4.29 5.26 -9.81
C GLN A 351 3.42 4.00 -9.94
N TYR A 352 3.95 2.88 -9.47
CA TYR A 352 3.24 1.63 -9.27
C TYR A 352 3.79 0.96 -8.00
N VAL A 353 2.92 0.63 -7.06
CA VAL A 353 3.24 -0.21 -5.90
C VAL A 353 2.77 -1.61 -6.20
N MET A 354 3.63 -2.60 -5.96
CA MET A 354 3.27 -4.00 -6.13
C MET A 354 3.60 -4.81 -4.88
N PRO A 355 2.70 -5.71 -4.45
CA PRO A 355 3.08 -6.75 -3.52
C PRO A 355 4.04 -7.74 -4.19
N VAL A 356 4.90 -8.37 -3.40
CA VAL A 356 5.75 -9.47 -3.89
C VAL A 356 4.94 -10.76 -3.89
N SER A 357 4.74 -11.33 -5.07
CA SER A 357 4.06 -12.62 -5.24
C SER A 357 5.01 -13.82 -5.26
N GLU A 358 6.31 -13.61 -5.50
CA GLU A 358 7.28 -14.69 -5.61
C GLU A 358 8.61 -14.36 -4.92
N TRP A 359 8.97 -15.23 -3.97
CA TRP A 359 10.23 -15.21 -3.26
C TRP A 359 11.04 -16.45 -3.63
N ILE A 360 12.20 -16.28 -4.25
CA ILE A 360 13.08 -17.40 -4.55
C ILE A 360 14.08 -17.56 -3.42
N GLN A 361 13.86 -18.62 -2.63
CA GLN A 361 14.75 -19.05 -1.56
C GLN A 361 16.05 -19.62 -2.14
N PRO A 362 17.15 -19.63 -1.35
CA PRO A 362 18.42 -20.19 -1.81
C PRO A 362 18.31 -21.69 -2.16
N GLU A 363 18.90 -22.09 -3.28
CA GLU A 363 18.82 -23.46 -3.81
C GLU A 363 20.13 -24.21 -3.65
N ALA A 364 20.08 -25.54 -3.52
CA ALA A 364 21.27 -26.36 -3.38
C ALA A 364 22.10 -26.43 -4.68
N THR A 365 23.39 -26.10 -4.61
CA THR A 365 24.29 -26.22 -5.78
C THR A 365 24.69 -27.67 -6.09
N THR A 366 24.44 -28.59 -5.16
CA THR A 366 24.80 -30.01 -5.29
C THR A 366 23.56 -30.88 -5.10
N PRO A 367 23.17 -31.67 -6.11
CA PRO A 367 22.05 -32.62 -5.98
C PRO A 367 22.26 -33.61 -4.84
N GLY A 368 21.18 -33.92 -4.11
CA GLY A 368 21.18 -34.89 -3.01
C GLY A 368 21.55 -34.32 -1.64
N LEU A 369 21.87 -33.02 -1.53
CA LEU A 369 21.95 -32.36 -0.23
C LEU A 369 20.58 -32.34 0.46
N ALA A 370 20.61 -32.38 1.79
CA ALA A 370 19.41 -32.16 2.58
C ALA A 370 18.83 -30.76 2.30
N PRO A 371 17.50 -30.58 2.34
CA PRO A 371 16.89 -29.28 2.12
C PRO A 371 17.35 -28.28 3.19
N PHE A 372 17.50 -27.02 2.78
CA PHE A 372 17.88 -25.92 3.68
C PHE A 372 16.65 -25.19 4.16
N ALA A 373 16.65 -24.74 5.41
CA ALA A 373 15.60 -23.87 5.92
C ALA A 373 15.42 -22.65 5.00
N ASN A 374 14.17 -22.24 4.81
CA ASN A 374 13.86 -20.96 4.18
C ASN A 374 14.45 -19.85 5.05
N ASP A 375 15.13 -18.88 4.44
CA ASP A 375 15.74 -17.76 5.15
C ASP A 375 14.79 -16.57 5.19
N PHE A 376 14.25 -16.28 6.38
CA PHE A 376 13.38 -15.16 6.67
C PHE A 376 14.11 -14.04 7.44
N SER A 377 15.41 -14.17 7.71
CA SER A 377 16.17 -13.23 8.54
C SER A 377 16.25 -11.81 7.94
N GLY A 378 16.24 -11.71 6.61
CA GLY A 378 16.23 -10.44 5.89
C GLY A 378 14.84 -9.79 5.73
N PHE A 379 13.76 -10.49 6.09
CA PHE A 379 12.39 -10.06 5.85
C PHE A 379 11.95 -9.10 6.95
N SER A 380 12.17 -7.80 6.74
CA SER A 380 11.96 -6.78 7.78
C SER A 380 10.51 -6.73 8.26
N HIS A 381 9.55 -6.96 7.37
CA HIS A 381 8.13 -7.04 7.73
C HIS A 381 7.79 -8.24 8.63
N LEU A 382 8.59 -9.32 8.61
CA LEU A 382 8.42 -10.49 9.48
C LEU A 382 9.25 -10.36 10.77
N THR A 383 10.49 -9.89 10.67
CA THR A 383 11.44 -9.80 11.80
C THR A 383 11.24 -8.56 12.65
N LYS A 384 10.66 -7.49 12.11
CA LYS A 384 10.37 -6.25 12.83
C LYS A 384 8.88 -6.01 13.05
N GLY A 385 8.04 -6.47 12.14
CA GLY A 385 6.61 -6.16 12.11
C GLY A 385 6.28 -4.99 11.20
N LEU A 386 5.04 -4.53 11.29
CA LEU A 386 4.43 -3.52 10.42
C LEU A 386 4.01 -2.26 11.19
N GLY A 387 4.27 -2.18 12.49
CA GLY A 387 3.85 -1.05 13.31
C GLY A 387 2.34 -0.98 13.53
N TYR A 388 1.85 0.21 13.88
CA TYR A 388 0.42 0.41 14.07
C TYR A 388 -0.29 0.62 12.74
N ASP A 389 -1.40 -0.06 12.54
CA ASP A 389 -2.36 0.30 11.50
C ASP A 389 -3.24 1.50 11.92
N ASP A 390 -4.16 1.88 11.03
CA ASP A 390 -5.07 3.00 11.24
C ASP A 390 -6.09 2.75 12.36
N ASP A 391 -6.40 1.49 12.66
CA ASP A 391 -7.27 1.07 13.77
C ASP A 391 -6.53 1.03 15.12
N GLY A 392 -5.21 1.26 15.12
CA GLY A 392 -4.38 1.26 16.31
C GLY A 392 -3.96 -0.13 16.78
N VAL A 393 -4.05 -1.14 15.91
CA VAL A 393 -3.51 -2.48 16.16
C VAL A 393 -2.02 -2.48 15.87
N LEU A 394 -1.21 -2.87 16.85
CA LEU A 394 0.23 -3.06 16.66
C LEU A 394 0.51 -4.43 16.03
N TRP A 395 1.01 -4.43 14.80
CA TRP A 395 1.51 -5.61 14.11
C TRP A 395 3.01 -5.75 14.37
N GLY A 396 3.36 -6.54 15.38
CA GLY A 396 4.76 -6.82 15.74
C GLY A 396 5.41 -7.87 14.83
N PRO A 397 6.63 -8.32 15.15
CA PRO A 397 7.24 -9.44 14.45
C PRO A 397 6.44 -10.73 14.64
N LEU A 398 6.62 -11.69 13.74
CA LEU A 398 5.96 -12.99 13.87
C LEU A 398 6.37 -13.69 15.18
N SER A 399 5.38 -14.24 15.89
CA SER A 399 5.60 -14.92 17.17
C SER A 399 4.72 -16.17 17.30
N PRO A 400 5.30 -17.39 17.44
CA PRO A 400 6.73 -17.70 17.35
C PRO A 400 7.31 -17.40 15.95
N PHE A 401 8.60 -17.10 15.86
CA PHE A 401 9.24 -16.79 14.58
C PHE A 401 9.53 -18.09 13.79
N PRO A 402 9.25 -18.15 12.47
CA PRO A 402 9.36 -19.36 11.66
C PRO A 402 10.82 -19.67 11.23
N GLN A 403 11.81 -19.36 12.08
CA GLN A 403 13.22 -19.68 11.87
C GLN A 403 14.00 -19.56 13.20
N SER A 404 14.78 -20.59 13.52
CA SER A 404 15.68 -20.65 14.66
C SER A 404 16.86 -19.69 14.50
N GLY A 405 17.30 -19.08 15.60
CA GLY A 405 18.52 -18.25 15.64
C GLY A 405 18.38 -16.84 15.03
N VAL A 406 17.20 -16.47 14.53
CA VAL A 406 16.93 -15.12 14.02
C VAL A 406 16.62 -14.17 15.16
N SER A 407 17.27 -13.01 15.15
CA SER A 407 16.94 -11.92 16.07
C SER A 407 15.73 -11.15 15.54
N VAL A 408 14.67 -11.11 16.33
CA VAL A 408 13.46 -10.31 16.03
C VAL A 408 13.44 -9.03 16.86
N PHE A 409 12.76 -8.01 16.35
CA PHE A 409 12.57 -6.75 17.04
C PHE A 409 11.88 -6.96 18.40
N SER A 410 12.49 -6.47 19.47
CA SER A 410 11.96 -6.56 20.84
C SER A 410 11.64 -5.19 21.44
N GLY A 411 11.73 -4.13 20.65
CA GLY A 411 11.51 -2.76 21.11
C GLY A 411 10.05 -2.56 21.54
N ALA A 412 9.87 -1.93 22.71
CA ALA A 412 8.55 -1.51 23.15
C ALA A 412 8.13 -0.27 22.36
N CYS A 413 7.05 -0.38 21.59
CA CYS A 413 6.44 0.75 20.92
C CYS A 413 5.51 1.48 21.91
N ALA A 414 5.54 2.81 21.91
CA ALA A 414 4.58 3.58 22.69
C ALA A 414 3.14 3.28 22.17
N PRO A 415 2.12 3.23 23.04
CA PRO A 415 0.73 3.13 22.59
C PRO A 415 0.39 4.24 21.60
N LYS A 416 -0.19 3.90 20.44
CA LYS A 416 -0.73 4.91 19.51
C LYS A 416 -1.91 5.59 20.20
N ALA A 417 -1.94 6.92 20.19
CA ALA A 417 -3.06 7.68 20.74
C ALA A 417 -4.30 7.42 19.87
N VAL A 418 -5.26 6.64 20.37
CA VAL A 418 -6.53 6.41 19.68
C VAL A 418 -7.39 7.66 19.86
N SER A 419 -7.69 8.35 18.76
CA SER A 419 -8.67 9.43 18.76
C SER A 419 -10.05 8.81 18.97
N SER A 420 -10.63 8.94 20.16
CA SER A 420 -11.99 8.49 20.42
C SER A 420 -12.99 9.44 19.72
N SER A 421 -13.30 9.17 18.46
CA SER A 421 -14.54 9.68 17.87
C SER A 421 -15.70 8.92 18.52
N SER A 422 -16.20 9.47 19.62
CA SER A 422 -17.51 9.11 20.16
C SER A 422 -18.58 9.53 19.16
N SER A 423 -18.85 8.66 18.19
CA SER A 423 -20.02 8.78 17.33
C SER A 423 -21.26 8.43 18.16
N SER A 424 -21.84 9.44 18.81
CA SER A 424 -23.20 9.34 19.32
C SER A 424 -24.12 9.10 18.13
N VAL A 425 -24.59 7.86 18.00
CA VAL A 425 -25.62 7.46 17.05
C VAL A 425 -26.91 8.21 17.42
N ALA A 426 -27.19 9.32 16.73
CA ALA A 426 -28.52 9.87 16.69
C ALA A 426 -29.38 8.94 15.83
N SER A 427 -30.18 8.12 16.50
CA SER A 427 -31.15 7.20 15.93
C SER A 427 -32.16 7.97 15.06
N ALA A 428 -32.01 7.91 13.74
CA ALA A 428 -33.03 8.35 12.81
C ALA A 428 -34.05 7.21 12.65
N THR A 429 -35.12 7.30 13.43
CA THR A 429 -36.27 6.41 13.34
C THR A 429 -36.96 6.64 12.00
N ALA A 430 -37.06 5.59 11.20
CA ALA A 430 -37.86 5.56 9.98
C ALA A 430 -39.34 5.80 10.33
N THR A 431 -39.95 6.82 9.73
CA THR A 431 -41.41 6.99 9.76
C THR A 431 -41.89 7.23 8.34
N GLY A 432 -42.88 6.43 7.94
CA GLY A 432 -43.32 6.24 6.58
C GLY A 432 -44.05 7.41 5.94
N LEU A 433 -44.22 7.26 4.63
CA LEU A 433 -45.05 8.04 3.73
C LEU A 433 -46.51 8.09 4.22
N ALA A 434 -47.04 9.29 4.43
CA ALA A 434 -48.47 9.56 4.30
C ALA A 434 -48.71 11.07 4.05
N GLU A 435 -49.47 11.31 2.98
CA GLU A 435 -50.34 12.44 2.61
C GLU A 435 -50.00 13.90 2.98
N SER A 436 -49.99 14.70 1.92
CA SER A 436 -50.02 16.15 1.90
C SER A 436 -51.46 16.65 2.06
N GLU A 437 -51.73 17.50 3.05
CA GLU A 437 -52.76 18.55 2.93
C GLU A 437 -52.36 19.82 3.71
N SER A 438 -52.32 20.92 2.95
CA SER A 438 -52.86 22.26 3.25
C SER A 438 -52.26 23.20 4.32
N ALA A 439 -51.86 24.39 3.83
CA ALA A 439 -52.03 25.74 4.40
C ALA A 439 -51.25 26.10 5.69
N SER A 440 -50.81 27.33 5.99
CA SER A 440 -50.74 28.65 5.34
C SER A 440 -50.02 29.60 6.32
N ALA A 441 -49.43 30.67 5.79
CA ALA A 441 -49.15 31.98 6.39
C ALA A 441 -48.03 32.15 7.47
N THR A 442 -46.86 32.75 7.15
CA THR A 442 -46.44 34.19 7.12
C THR A 442 -45.89 34.76 8.46
N PRO A 443 -45.08 35.87 8.47
CA PRO A 443 -43.79 35.94 9.17
C PRO A 443 -43.63 37.19 10.08
N THR A 444 -42.47 37.37 10.71
CA THR A 444 -41.96 38.67 11.25
C THR A 444 -40.50 38.44 11.70
N THR A 445 -39.40 38.95 11.12
CA THR A 445 -38.85 40.32 10.86
C THR A 445 -38.45 41.17 12.06
N SER A 446 -37.21 41.69 11.97
CA SER A 446 -36.62 42.91 12.59
C SER A 446 -36.16 42.82 14.05
N SER A 447 -35.05 43.43 14.49
CA SER A 447 -34.11 44.39 13.89
C SER A 447 -32.88 44.61 14.81
N VAL A 448 -31.78 45.04 14.19
CA VAL A 448 -30.52 45.68 14.69
C VAL A 448 -30.85 47.06 15.36
N PRO A 449 -29.97 47.98 15.90
CA PRO A 449 -28.50 48.10 15.77
C PRO A 449 -27.64 48.86 16.86
N THR A 450 -26.30 48.91 16.62
CA THR A 450 -25.28 50.00 16.79
C THR A 450 -24.53 50.38 18.11
N THR A 451 -23.23 50.73 17.89
CA THR A 451 -22.24 51.64 18.56
C THR A 451 -21.25 50.97 19.55
N LEU A 452 -19.91 50.95 19.44
CA LEU A 452 -18.77 51.80 18.96
C LEU A 452 -18.10 52.65 20.07
N SER A 453 -16.83 52.31 20.42
CA SER A 453 -15.64 53.19 20.63
C SER A 453 -14.71 52.92 21.85
N THR A 454 -13.47 52.50 21.52
CA THR A 454 -12.12 52.95 21.99
C THR A 454 -11.71 53.10 23.48
N SER A 455 -10.64 52.38 23.88
CA SER A 455 -9.28 52.90 24.24
C SER A 455 -8.52 52.16 25.38
N THR A 456 -7.38 51.59 24.98
CA THR A 456 -6.03 51.47 25.58
C THR A 456 -5.72 51.49 27.11
N THR A 457 -4.84 50.53 27.43
CA THR A 457 -3.68 50.49 28.36
C THR A 457 -3.85 50.02 29.82
N SER A 458 -2.92 49.12 30.14
CA SER A 458 -2.79 48.13 31.21
C SER A 458 -2.02 48.60 32.45
N SER A 459 -2.36 48.05 33.64
CA SER A 459 -1.38 47.47 34.59
C SER A 459 -2.03 46.79 35.82
N SER A 460 -1.36 45.72 36.28
CA SER A 460 -1.40 45.02 37.59
C SER A 460 -2.61 44.14 38.00
N THR A 461 -2.29 42.85 38.11
CA THR A 461 -2.95 41.67 38.75
C THR A 461 -3.34 41.90 40.22
N PRO A 462 -4.41 41.26 40.77
CA PRO A 462 -4.37 39.83 41.11
C PRO A 462 -5.69 39.03 40.90
N ALA A 463 -5.56 37.72 40.96
CA ALA A 463 -6.52 36.69 40.56
C ALA A 463 -7.94 36.80 41.14
N THR A 464 -8.92 36.59 40.27
CA THR A 464 -10.25 36.04 40.63
C THR A 464 -10.75 35.22 39.44
N SER A 465 -11.28 34.04 39.75
CA SER A 465 -11.79 33.05 38.81
C SER A 465 -12.80 33.64 37.82
N SER A 466 -12.52 33.53 36.53
CA SER A 466 -13.46 33.85 35.46
C SER A 466 -13.23 32.90 34.29
N ALA A 467 -14.33 32.39 33.75
CA ALA A 467 -14.46 31.35 32.74
C ALA A 467 -13.37 31.38 31.65
N ALA A 468 -12.86 30.19 31.32
CA ALA A 468 -11.96 30.00 30.18
C ALA A 468 -12.59 30.63 28.92
N PRO A 469 -11.83 31.44 28.16
CA PRO A 469 -12.28 31.93 26.86
C PRO A 469 -12.61 30.74 25.95
N PRO A 470 -13.49 30.90 24.95
CA PRO A 470 -13.83 29.82 24.03
C PRO A 470 -12.52 29.24 23.49
N ALA A 471 -12.38 27.91 23.54
CA ALA A 471 -11.21 27.24 23.01
C ALA A 471 -11.00 27.70 21.56
N VAL A 472 -9.93 28.46 21.31
CA VAL A 472 -9.48 28.73 19.95
C VAL A 472 -9.05 27.37 19.43
N ASN A 473 -9.82 26.80 18.52
CA ASN A 473 -9.45 25.56 17.85
C ASN A 473 -8.12 25.83 17.14
N LYS A 474 -7.03 25.34 17.74
CA LYS A 474 -5.71 25.38 17.14
C LYS A 474 -5.76 24.53 15.88
N ASP A 475 -5.14 25.02 14.83
CA ASP A 475 -4.94 24.23 13.63
C ASP A 475 -3.95 23.08 13.91
N LEU A 476 -4.11 21.98 13.20
CA LEU A 476 -3.14 20.89 13.22
C LEU A 476 -2.01 21.27 12.27
N VAL A 477 -0.77 21.30 12.77
CA VAL A 477 0.42 21.56 11.98
C VAL A 477 1.26 20.28 11.91
N THR A 478 1.69 19.89 10.71
CA THR A 478 2.64 18.80 10.48
C THR A 478 3.88 19.32 9.75
N MET A 479 5.01 18.60 9.86
CA MET A 479 6.27 18.96 9.21
C MET A 479 6.75 17.81 8.31
N PRO A 480 6.11 17.60 7.14
CA PRO A 480 6.42 16.48 6.25
C PRO A 480 7.82 16.57 5.60
N VAL A 481 8.42 17.76 5.58
CA VAL A 481 9.80 17.93 5.11
C VAL A 481 10.60 18.62 6.19
N LEU A 482 11.63 17.95 6.66
CA LEU A 482 12.71 18.54 7.45
C LEU A 482 14.03 17.91 6.98
N THR A 483 14.77 18.63 6.15
CA THR A 483 16.09 18.18 5.71
C THR A 483 17.15 19.21 6.06
N TRP A 484 18.32 18.70 6.43
CA TRP A 484 19.52 19.49 6.65
C TRP A 484 20.66 18.72 6.04
N ILE A 485 21.39 19.36 5.16
CA ILE A 485 22.58 18.81 4.52
C ILE A 485 23.74 19.75 4.78
N SER A 486 24.93 19.21 5.00
CA SER A 486 26.13 19.99 5.36
C SER A 486 26.72 20.83 4.20
N SER A 487 26.12 20.78 3.01
CA SER A 487 26.58 21.55 1.85
C SER A 487 26.28 23.05 1.99
N GLN A 488 27.13 23.88 1.39
CA GLN A 488 27.01 25.36 1.34
C GLN A 488 26.99 26.09 2.70
N SER A 489 27.57 25.52 3.77
CA SER A 489 27.48 26.01 5.17
C SER A 489 26.24 25.55 5.93
N GLY A 490 25.54 24.54 5.40
CA GLY A 490 24.38 23.91 6.00
C GLY A 490 23.09 24.43 5.39
N THR A 491 22.41 23.58 4.62
CA THR A 491 21.13 23.91 3.98
C THR A 491 19.98 23.26 4.72
N LEU A 492 19.15 24.06 5.38
CA LEU A 492 17.92 23.64 6.03
C LEU A 492 16.74 23.86 5.07
N THR A 493 15.98 22.81 4.78
CA THR A 493 14.72 22.89 4.04
C THR A 493 13.60 22.31 4.89
N VAL A 494 12.54 23.10 5.09
CA VAL A 494 11.40 22.76 5.93
C VAL A 494 10.11 23.02 5.18
N ARG A 495 9.21 22.04 5.16
CA ARG A 495 7.82 22.20 4.75
C ARG A 495 6.93 21.90 5.94
N CYS A 496 6.00 22.80 6.21
CA CYS A 496 4.97 22.63 7.21
C CYS A 496 3.58 22.75 6.57
N ILE A 497 2.64 21.95 7.05
CA ILE A 497 1.27 21.94 6.55
C ILE A 497 0.36 22.23 7.74
N SER A 498 -0.50 23.24 7.60
CA SER A 498 -1.65 23.46 8.48
C SER A 498 -2.90 22.84 7.85
N ASN A 499 -3.75 22.23 8.67
CA ASN A 499 -5.09 21.81 8.22
C ASN A 499 -6.05 22.99 7.98
N SER A 500 -5.64 24.22 8.28
CA SER A 500 -6.34 25.46 7.94
C SER A 500 -5.82 26.02 6.62
N THR A 501 -6.74 26.37 5.72
CA THR A 501 -6.42 26.95 4.40
C THR A 501 -6.42 28.49 4.40
N ASP A 502 -6.71 29.13 5.54
CA ASP A 502 -6.67 30.59 5.69
C ASP A 502 -5.23 31.06 5.92
N ASN A 503 -4.50 31.22 4.82
CA ASN A 503 -3.06 31.54 4.87
C ASN A 503 -2.75 32.82 5.66
N ALA A 504 -3.63 33.82 5.65
CA ALA A 504 -3.41 35.07 6.37
C ALA A 504 -3.45 34.87 7.89
N LYS A 505 -4.31 33.96 8.37
CA LYS A 505 -4.38 33.60 9.80
C LYS A 505 -3.30 32.60 10.20
N VAL A 506 -2.96 31.65 9.33
CA VAL A 506 -1.93 30.64 9.61
C VAL A 506 -0.55 31.27 9.70
N ASN A 507 -0.17 32.19 8.80
CA ASN A 507 1.08 32.98 8.85
C ASN A 507 2.29 32.24 9.49
N MET A 508 2.60 31.05 8.94
CA MET A 508 3.46 30.07 9.60
C MET A 508 4.86 30.63 9.89
N LYS A 509 5.33 30.42 11.12
CA LYS A 509 6.67 30.80 11.57
C LYS A 509 7.53 29.58 11.87
N LEU A 510 8.78 29.65 11.45
CA LEU A 510 9.81 28.67 11.74
C LEU A 510 10.72 29.16 12.87
N SER A 511 11.06 28.26 13.78
CA SER A 511 12.12 28.43 14.78
C SER A 511 13.04 27.22 14.76
N TYR A 512 14.32 27.39 15.07
CA TYR A 512 15.24 26.27 15.24
C TYR A 512 16.29 26.56 16.32
N SER A 513 16.83 25.51 16.93
CA SER A 513 18.02 25.59 17.79
C SER A 513 19.16 24.82 17.14
N ASN A 514 20.39 25.31 17.33
CA ASN A 514 21.62 24.62 16.96
C ASN A 514 22.74 24.97 17.95
N ARG A 515 23.95 24.49 17.70
CA ARG A 515 25.13 24.81 18.52
C ARG A 515 25.45 26.32 18.63
N GLY A 516 24.88 27.14 17.75
CA GLY A 516 25.03 28.60 17.76
C GLY A 516 23.94 29.34 18.55
N GLY A 517 22.97 28.62 19.14
CA GLY A 517 21.85 29.21 19.89
C GLY A 517 20.50 28.96 19.21
N GLN A 518 19.48 29.70 19.65
CA GLN A 518 18.11 29.58 19.15
C GLN A 518 17.77 30.75 18.22
N THR A 519 17.22 30.44 17.05
CA THR A 519 16.61 31.40 16.13
C THR A 519 15.11 31.17 16.13
N SER A 520 14.30 32.22 16.24
CA SER A 520 12.83 32.10 16.27
C SER A 520 12.14 33.12 15.37
N GLY A 521 10.92 32.80 14.96
CA GLY A 521 10.02 33.73 14.26
C GLY A 521 10.32 33.96 12.79
N LEU A 522 11.05 33.06 12.11
CA LEU A 522 11.33 33.17 10.68
C LEU A 522 10.04 32.97 9.87
N THR A 523 9.73 33.91 8.98
CA THR A 523 8.54 33.79 8.12
C THR A 523 8.75 32.68 7.08
N MET A 524 7.77 31.78 6.96
CA MET A 524 7.70 30.80 5.87
C MET A 524 6.88 31.34 4.71
N THR A 525 7.13 30.84 3.50
CA THR A 525 6.41 31.23 2.28
C THR A 525 5.20 30.31 2.08
N ALA A 526 4.01 30.87 1.86
CA ALA A 526 2.81 30.08 1.61
C ALA A 526 2.84 29.43 0.20
N GLY A 527 2.67 28.11 0.13
CA GLY A 527 2.62 27.31 -1.10
C GLY A 527 1.21 26.98 -1.61
N GLY A 528 0.16 27.37 -0.89
CA GLY A 528 -1.25 27.02 -1.18
C GLY A 528 -1.76 25.83 -0.36
N GLN A 529 -3.08 25.70 -0.22
CA GLN A 529 -3.75 24.63 0.55
C GLN A 529 -3.16 24.38 1.97
N GLY A 530 -2.84 25.45 2.72
CA GLY A 530 -2.27 25.32 4.07
C GLY A 530 -0.79 24.92 4.13
N THR A 531 -0.08 24.83 2.98
CA THR A 531 1.34 24.48 2.91
C THR A 531 2.24 25.71 3.05
N TRP A 532 3.35 25.56 3.76
CA TRP A 532 4.34 26.59 4.06
C TRP A 532 5.76 26.06 3.91
N ASP A 533 6.59 26.77 3.16
CA ASP A 533 7.96 26.36 2.83
C ASP A 533 9.00 27.35 3.37
N PHE A 534 10.13 26.81 3.82
CA PHE A 534 11.32 27.55 4.20
C PHE A 534 12.56 26.84 3.67
N SER A 535 13.49 27.58 3.08
CA SER A 535 14.81 27.06 2.73
C SER A 535 15.88 28.13 2.94
N SER A 536 17.00 27.75 3.54
CA SER A 536 18.17 28.62 3.70
C SER A 536 19.46 27.80 3.74
N SER A 537 20.45 28.25 2.97
CA SER A 537 21.75 27.59 2.82
C SER A 537 22.81 28.03 3.83
N LYS A 538 22.44 28.77 4.88
CA LYS A 538 23.39 29.31 5.88
C LYS A 538 23.02 28.95 7.32
N ILE A 539 22.49 27.74 7.52
CA ILE A 539 22.01 27.29 8.82
C ILE A 539 22.91 26.16 9.30
N LYS A 540 23.58 26.33 10.45
CA LYS A 540 24.30 25.24 11.13
C LYS A 540 23.31 24.16 11.56
N GLU A 541 23.78 22.91 11.61
CA GLU A 541 22.97 21.72 11.91
C GLU A 541 21.98 21.95 13.07
N PRO A 542 20.67 21.94 12.80
CA PRO A 542 19.66 22.15 13.82
C PRO A 542 19.50 20.91 14.69
N THR A 543 19.43 21.11 15.99
CA THR A 543 19.09 20.09 17.00
C THR A 543 17.58 20.05 17.28
N GLN A 544 16.87 21.12 16.95
CA GLN A 544 15.42 21.19 17.07
C GLN A 544 14.89 22.19 16.03
N VAL A 545 13.77 21.85 15.39
CA VAL A 545 13.06 22.73 14.46
C VAL A 545 11.58 22.74 14.81
N THR A 546 10.96 23.92 14.84
CA THR A 546 9.57 24.13 15.21
C THR A 546 8.86 24.97 14.16
N CYS A 547 7.72 24.49 13.68
CA CYS A 547 6.75 25.31 12.97
C CYS A 547 5.63 25.71 13.92
N LEU A 548 5.28 27.00 13.91
CA LEU A 548 4.23 27.60 14.72
C LEU A 548 3.29 28.40 13.83
N SER A 549 2.02 28.03 13.84
CA SER A 549 0.95 28.74 13.17
C SER A 549 0.45 29.91 14.03
N GLY A 550 0.03 30.99 13.37
CA GLY A 550 -0.68 32.12 13.97
C GLY A 550 -2.05 31.76 14.56
N LEU A 551 -2.60 30.59 14.19
CA LEU A 551 -3.79 29.99 14.80
C LEU A 551 -3.47 29.15 16.06
N GLY A 552 -2.19 29.03 16.42
CA GLY A 552 -1.72 28.41 17.66
C GLY A 552 -1.35 26.92 17.55
N GLY A 553 -1.52 26.30 16.38
CA GLY A 553 -0.99 24.98 16.07
C GLY A 553 0.54 24.98 15.95
N SER A 554 1.19 23.90 16.37
CA SER A 554 2.64 23.79 16.28
C SER A 554 3.11 22.36 16.15
N VAL A 555 4.26 22.18 15.50
CA VAL A 555 4.98 20.91 15.45
C VAL A 555 6.46 21.18 15.70
N THR A 556 7.06 20.37 16.56
CA THR A 556 8.48 20.43 16.89
C THR A 556 9.11 19.08 16.61
N VAL A 557 10.19 19.09 15.84
CA VAL A 557 11.00 17.90 15.54
C VAL A 557 12.38 18.12 16.13
N ASN A 558 12.82 17.18 16.98
CA ASN A 558 14.18 17.13 17.48
C ASN A 558 15.03 16.34 16.48
N ARG A 559 16.29 16.75 16.31
CA ARG A 559 17.21 16.15 15.36
C ARG A 559 18.57 15.90 15.99
#